data_AF-A0A6V7XGR7-F1
#
_entry.id   AF-A0A6V7XGR7-F1
#
_cell.length_a   1.000
_cell.length_b   1.000
_cell.length_c   1.000
_cell.angle_alpha   90.00
_cell.angle_beta   90.00
_cell.angle_gamma   90.00
#
_symmetry.space_group_name_H-M   'P 1'
#
loop_
_entity.id
_entity.type
_entity.pdbx_description
1 polymer ?
#
loop_
_entity_poly.entity_id
_entity_poly.type
_entity_poly.pdbx_seq_one_letter_code
_entity_poly.pdbx_strand_id
1 'polypeptide(L)'
;MLQSSYPSTGNRILKVVTETMTSSTTGGGGGTSPFGANAAQIRDARDREKKELSDLNDRLASYIEKVRFLEAQNRKLKADLDMLHGRKGKDTISIKTMYESEINEAKKLIEDTSSARRDLDAQVRRLQDELDEQRRKYEEAVRARSGDREKIDDLLVQLSNLESELSLLKRRIALLEEELGRLRKENSRLQSELQRVRAELDQETLNRIDYQNQVQTLLEEIDFIRRSHDQEIKDLQAMAARDTTSENREFFRNELASAIRDIRNEYDSLNNKNRQDIESWYKLKVQEIETQSARQNMEQGYQKDELKRLRQQLTDLRGKLGDLEGRNALLEKQIQELNYNLEDDQRAYEDALNAKEAQIRKMRDECQALMVELQMLLDTKQTLDAEIAIYRKMLEGEGDGPGLKQLVEQVVRTTGINEVADTETMRVVKGETSSRQSYQRSAKGNVSILEASPEGKYIVIENTHRSKEENIGEWKLKRRIDGF
;
A
#
# COMPACT_ATOMS: atom_id res chain seq x y z
N MET A 1 59.29 41.88 -49.36
CA MET A 1 60.72 41.65 -49.75
C MET A 1 60.67 40.59 -50.85
N LEU A 2 60.96 40.90 -52.11
CA LEU A 2 62.30 41.15 -52.71
C LEU A 2 63.15 39.84 -52.76
N GLN A 3 63.68 39.39 -53.91
CA GLN A 3 63.56 39.87 -55.30
C GLN A 3 64.14 38.84 -56.32
N SER A 4 63.77 38.95 -57.61
CA SER A 4 64.53 38.47 -58.82
C SER A 4 64.70 36.95 -59.07
N SER A 5 64.74 36.44 -60.31
CA SER A 5 64.38 37.05 -61.62
C SER A 5 64.08 36.02 -62.73
N TYR A 6 63.31 36.49 -63.74
CA TYR A 6 63.09 35.92 -65.09
C TYR A 6 64.17 36.47 -66.09
N PRO A 7 64.13 36.36 -67.45
CA PRO A 7 63.10 35.88 -68.42
C PRO A 7 63.69 34.98 -69.57
N SER A 8 63.14 34.76 -70.79
CA SER A 8 61.91 35.22 -71.50
C SER A 8 61.46 34.31 -72.68
N THR A 9 60.15 34.34 -72.98
CA THR A 9 59.43 34.38 -74.30
C THR A 9 60.21 34.21 -75.63
N GLY A 10 59.69 33.61 -76.73
CA GLY A 10 58.37 33.04 -77.08
C GLY A 10 57.83 33.53 -78.47
N ASN A 11 56.88 32.79 -79.12
CA ASN A 11 56.27 33.05 -80.47
C ASN A 11 57.23 32.86 -81.70
N ARG A 12 56.88 32.62 -82.99
CA ARG A 12 55.68 32.37 -83.87
C ARG A 12 56.20 31.93 -85.29
N ILE A 13 55.51 31.35 -86.30
CA ILE A 13 54.20 30.66 -86.54
C ILE A 13 54.21 29.92 -87.94
N LEU A 14 53.08 29.33 -88.40
CA LEU A 14 52.64 28.82 -89.75
C LEU A 14 53.60 28.87 -90.99
N LYS A 15 53.84 27.82 -91.82
CA LYS A 15 52.98 26.89 -92.66
C LYS A 15 52.84 27.35 -94.14
N VAL A 16 52.82 26.39 -95.10
CA VAL A 16 52.57 26.50 -96.58
C VAL A 16 53.81 26.90 -97.44
N VAL A 17 54.00 26.52 -98.72
CA VAL A 17 54.01 25.20 -99.44
C VAL A 17 54.38 25.41 -100.94
N THR A 18 55.12 24.47 -101.55
CA THR A 18 55.42 24.24 -103.01
C THR A 18 56.15 25.29 -103.90
N GLU A 19 57.19 24.76 -104.58
CA GLU A 19 57.53 24.87 -106.03
C GLU A 19 58.22 26.10 -106.67
N THR A 20 59.51 25.89 -106.95
CA THR A 20 60.26 26.10 -108.22
C THR A 20 60.03 27.34 -109.10
N MET A 21 61.13 28.03 -109.44
CA MET A 21 61.71 28.04 -110.80
C MET A 21 63.14 28.64 -110.82
N THR A 22 63.78 28.52 -111.99
CA THR A 22 65.11 28.98 -112.49
C THR A 22 65.47 30.47 -112.19
N SER A 23 66.68 31.03 -112.43
CA SER A 23 67.72 30.73 -113.45
C SER A 23 69.12 31.39 -113.22
N SER A 24 70.21 30.62 -113.43
CA SER A 24 71.34 30.84 -114.39
C SER A 24 72.33 32.04 -114.39
N THR A 25 73.58 31.72 -114.81
CA THR A 25 74.65 32.57 -115.45
C THR A 25 75.51 33.47 -114.52
N THR A 26 76.72 33.96 -114.88
CA THR A 26 77.40 34.19 -116.18
C THR A 26 78.94 33.99 -116.22
N GLY A 27 79.50 33.79 -117.42
CA GLY A 27 80.89 34.11 -117.80
C GLY A 27 81.87 32.92 -117.91
N GLY A 28 82.80 32.83 -118.87
CA GLY A 28 83.12 33.65 -120.06
C GLY A 28 84.52 33.28 -120.58
N GLY A 29 84.92 33.41 -121.86
CA GLY A 29 84.25 33.84 -123.09
C GLY A 29 85.25 33.82 -124.27
N GLY A 30 84.85 34.32 -125.45
CA GLY A 30 85.75 34.51 -126.62
C GLY A 30 86.04 33.25 -127.47
N GLY A 31 86.36 33.46 -128.74
CA GLY A 31 86.73 32.37 -129.66
C GLY A 31 87.12 32.84 -131.07
N THR A 32 87.77 31.95 -131.83
CA THR A 32 88.09 32.07 -133.27
C THR A 32 88.34 30.67 -133.86
N SER A 33 88.39 30.59 -135.20
CA SER A 33 88.32 29.36 -136.01
C SER A 33 89.71 28.81 -136.44
N PRO A 34 89.85 27.81 -137.35
CA PRO A 34 89.42 26.40 -137.18
C PRO A 34 90.43 25.34 -137.73
N PHE A 35 90.67 24.20 -137.06
CA PHE A 35 91.06 22.93 -137.73
C PHE A 35 91.01 21.69 -136.80
N GLY A 36 91.09 20.49 -137.40
CA GLY A 36 91.60 19.26 -136.75
C GLY A 36 90.57 18.36 -136.05
N ALA A 37 90.14 17.28 -136.70
CA ALA A 37 89.23 16.30 -136.12
C ALA A 37 89.95 15.22 -135.28
N ASN A 38 89.52 14.99 -134.03
CA ASN A 38 89.61 13.71 -133.29
C ASN A 38 88.88 13.81 -131.92
N ALA A 39 87.56 14.04 -131.94
CA ALA A 39 86.79 14.45 -130.75
C ALA A 39 85.67 13.48 -130.28
N ALA A 40 85.56 12.28 -130.87
CA ALA A 40 84.38 11.42 -130.69
C ALA A 40 84.50 10.31 -129.62
N GLN A 41 85.68 9.74 -129.37
CA GLN A 41 85.80 8.46 -128.65
C GLN A 41 86.12 8.55 -127.15
N ILE A 42 86.45 9.74 -126.62
CA ILE A 42 86.86 9.91 -125.21
C ILE A 42 85.68 10.34 -124.30
N ARG A 43 84.57 10.82 -124.88
CA ARG A 43 83.40 11.33 -124.14
C ARG A 43 82.51 10.20 -123.61
N ASP A 44 82.16 9.27 -124.49
CA ASP A 44 81.25 8.14 -124.21
C ASP A 44 81.73 7.14 -123.15
N ALA A 45 83.02 7.15 -122.79
CA ALA A 45 83.55 6.38 -121.66
C ALA A 45 83.23 7.06 -120.33
N ARG A 46 83.46 8.37 -120.25
CA ARG A 46 83.41 9.15 -119.01
C ARG A 46 81.99 9.37 -118.48
N ASP A 47 81.01 9.48 -119.39
CA ASP A 47 79.59 9.58 -119.01
C ASP A 47 78.98 8.22 -118.60
N ARG A 48 79.63 7.09 -118.94
CA ARG A 48 79.24 5.75 -118.44
C ARG A 48 79.68 5.51 -117.00
N GLU A 49 80.97 5.70 -116.69
CA GLU A 49 81.50 5.60 -115.32
C GLU A 49 80.73 6.49 -114.33
N LYS A 50 80.40 7.72 -114.77
CA LYS A 50 79.64 8.69 -113.96
C LYS A 50 78.22 8.22 -113.64
N LYS A 51 77.59 7.43 -114.51
CA LYS A 51 76.27 6.85 -114.27
C LYS A 51 76.34 5.66 -113.31
N GLU A 52 77.31 4.77 -113.49
CA GLU A 52 77.54 3.64 -112.57
C GLU A 52 77.88 4.12 -111.15
N LEU A 53 78.63 5.22 -111.02
CA LEU A 53 78.88 5.90 -109.74
C LEU A 53 77.62 6.57 -109.15
N SER A 54 76.61 6.92 -109.95
CA SER A 54 75.30 7.38 -109.44
C SER A 54 74.50 6.19 -108.92
N ASP A 55 74.29 5.16 -109.74
CA ASP A 55 73.52 3.96 -109.37
C ASP A 55 74.11 3.24 -108.15
N LEU A 56 75.44 3.30 -107.96
CA LEU A 56 76.12 2.82 -106.75
C LEU A 56 75.87 3.71 -105.53
N ASN A 57 75.90 5.04 -105.68
CA ASN A 57 75.59 5.98 -104.60
C ASN A 57 74.13 5.93 -104.19
N ASP A 58 73.19 5.77 -105.14
CA ASP A 58 71.76 5.65 -104.85
C ASP A 58 71.44 4.33 -104.12
N ARG A 59 72.15 3.25 -104.49
CA ARG A 59 72.13 1.99 -103.71
C ARG A 59 72.73 2.18 -102.31
N LEU A 60 73.86 2.86 -102.17
CA LEU A 60 74.46 3.16 -100.87
C LEU A 60 73.54 4.04 -100.00
N ALA A 61 72.87 5.03 -100.59
CA ALA A 61 71.89 5.87 -99.91
C ALA A 61 70.71 5.04 -99.40
N SER A 62 70.14 4.16 -100.24
CA SER A 62 69.06 3.24 -99.83
C SER A 62 69.51 2.25 -98.74
N TYR A 63 70.75 1.75 -98.79
CA TYR A 63 71.33 0.95 -97.71
C TYR A 63 71.55 1.77 -96.43
N ILE A 64 71.99 3.03 -96.51
CA ILE A 64 72.17 3.92 -95.36
C ILE A 64 70.83 4.28 -94.73
N GLU A 65 69.77 4.54 -95.53
CA GLU A 65 68.41 4.69 -95.02
C GLU A 65 67.89 3.41 -94.37
N LYS A 66 68.14 2.25 -94.97
CA LYS A 66 67.76 0.96 -94.39
C LYS A 66 68.49 0.68 -93.08
N VAL A 67 69.78 1.01 -92.98
CA VAL A 67 70.55 0.95 -91.73
C VAL A 67 70.01 1.94 -90.71
N ARG A 68 69.77 3.21 -91.06
CA ARG A 68 69.16 4.20 -90.15
C ARG A 68 67.77 3.78 -89.65
N PHE A 69 66.96 3.17 -90.51
CA PHE A 69 65.66 2.62 -90.14
C PHE A 69 65.81 1.44 -89.16
N LEU A 70 66.73 0.50 -89.44
CA LEU A 70 67.02 -0.63 -88.55
C LEU A 70 67.67 -0.20 -87.23
N GLU A 71 68.50 0.85 -87.22
CA GLU A 71 69.04 1.47 -86.01
C GLU A 71 67.94 2.13 -85.18
N ALA A 72 67.04 2.90 -85.81
CA ALA A 72 65.90 3.50 -85.14
C ALA A 72 64.95 2.43 -84.58
N GLN A 73 64.70 1.36 -85.34
CA GLN A 73 63.91 0.21 -84.91
C GLN A 73 64.59 -0.54 -83.75
N ASN A 74 65.91 -0.76 -83.79
CA ASN A 74 66.66 -1.37 -82.71
C ASN A 74 66.72 -0.49 -81.46
N ARG A 75 66.84 0.85 -81.60
CA ARG A 75 66.71 1.79 -80.47
C ARG A 75 65.33 1.71 -79.84
N LYS A 76 64.27 1.65 -80.65
CA LYS A 76 62.90 1.48 -80.13
C LYS A 76 62.73 0.13 -79.44
N LEU A 77 63.07 -0.99 -80.09
CA LEU A 77 62.98 -2.33 -79.50
C LEU A 77 63.80 -2.47 -78.21
N LYS A 78 64.95 -1.79 -78.12
CA LYS A 78 65.75 -1.74 -76.89
C LYS A 78 65.06 -0.92 -75.80
N ALA A 79 64.51 0.25 -76.11
CA ALA A 79 63.72 1.04 -75.14
C ALA A 79 62.46 0.29 -74.68
N ASP A 80 61.77 -0.41 -75.57
CA ASP A 80 60.63 -1.27 -75.25
C ASP A 80 61.05 -2.46 -74.34
N LEU A 81 62.22 -3.07 -74.60
CA LEU A 81 62.83 -4.10 -73.75
C LEU A 81 63.23 -3.57 -72.36
N ASP A 82 63.86 -2.39 -72.30
CA ASP A 82 64.30 -1.76 -71.05
C ASP A 82 63.09 -1.32 -70.20
N MET A 83 62.00 -0.86 -70.83
CA MET A 83 60.71 -0.63 -70.16
C MET A 83 60.07 -1.93 -69.67
N LEU A 84 60.05 -2.99 -70.50
CA LEU A 84 59.49 -4.29 -70.10
C LEU A 84 60.28 -4.93 -68.96
N HIS A 85 61.61 -4.90 -68.97
CA HIS A 85 62.44 -5.33 -67.84
C HIS A 85 62.27 -4.42 -66.62
N GLY A 86 62.17 -3.10 -66.82
CA GLY A 86 61.90 -2.12 -65.77
C GLY A 86 60.51 -2.23 -65.12
N ARG A 87 59.60 -3.02 -65.71
CA ARG A 87 58.26 -3.33 -65.21
C ARG A 87 58.13 -4.77 -64.70
N LYS A 88 58.78 -5.74 -65.36
CA LYS A 88 58.80 -7.17 -65.01
C LYS A 88 59.44 -7.38 -63.63
N GLY A 89 58.59 -7.53 -62.62
CA GLY A 89 58.96 -7.63 -61.22
C GLY A 89 58.38 -6.52 -60.35
N LYS A 90 58.19 -5.30 -60.88
CA LYS A 90 57.50 -4.22 -60.13
C LYS A 90 56.02 -4.55 -59.93
N ASP A 91 55.33 -4.95 -60.99
CA ASP A 91 53.92 -5.37 -60.91
C ASP A 91 53.78 -6.56 -59.94
N THR A 92 54.73 -7.51 -59.95
CA THR A 92 54.79 -8.66 -59.04
C THR A 92 55.02 -8.25 -57.58
N ILE A 93 55.94 -7.31 -57.31
CA ILE A 93 56.18 -6.77 -55.97
C ILE A 93 54.95 -5.99 -55.49
N SER A 94 54.34 -5.17 -56.34
CA SER A 94 53.13 -4.41 -56.00
C SER A 94 51.97 -5.33 -55.61
N ILE A 95 51.69 -6.36 -56.41
CA ILE A 95 50.66 -7.38 -56.11
C ILE A 95 50.99 -8.10 -54.80
N LYS A 96 52.25 -8.49 -54.60
CA LYS A 96 52.70 -9.10 -53.34
C LYS A 96 52.45 -8.16 -52.14
N THR A 97 52.78 -6.88 -52.24
CA THR A 97 52.59 -5.90 -51.17
C THR A 97 51.11 -5.64 -50.87
N MET A 98 50.22 -5.65 -51.87
CA MET A 98 48.77 -5.57 -51.61
C MET A 98 48.28 -6.81 -50.85
N TYR A 99 48.61 -8.02 -51.30
CA TYR A 99 48.25 -9.24 -50.56
C TYR A 99 48.89 -9.30 -49.16
N GLU A 100 50.11 -8.78 -48.96
CA GLU A 100 50.72 -8.67 -47.63
C GLU A 100 49.98 -7.65 -46.75
N SER A 101 49.41 -6.58 -47.30
CA SER A 101 48.52 -5.65 -46.58
C SER A 101 47.20 -6.34 -46.21
N GLU A 102 46.49 -6.90 -47.18
CA GLU A 102 45.21 -7.61 -47.00
C GLU A 102 45.32 -8.75 -45.96
N ILE A 103 46.40 -9.54 -46.00
CA ILE A 103 46.66 -10.60 -45.03
C ILE A 103 46.92 -10.03 -43.62
N ASN A 104 47.56 -8.87 -43.50
CA ASN A 104 47.80 -8.23 -42.20
C ASN A 104 46.55 -7.52 -41.66
N GLU A 105 45.72 -6.94 -42.53
CA GLU A 105 44.42 -6.38 -42.19
C GLU A 105 43.43 -7.47 -41.76
N ALA A 106 43.39 -8.60 -42.48
CA ALA A 106 42.59 -9.76 -42.10
C ALA A 106 43.05 -10.38 -40.76
N LYS A 107 44.37 -10.52 -40.53
CA LYS A 107 44.90 -10.94 -39.22
C LYS A 107 44.49 -9.98 -38.10
N LYS A 108 44.62 -8.66 -38.33
CA LYS A 108 44.24 -7.65 -37.35
C LYS A 108 42.74 -7.73 -37.04
N LEU A 109 41.89 -7.85 -38.06
CA LEU A 109 40.44 -7.99 -37.88
C LEU A 109 40.07 -9.26 -37.11
N ILE A 110 40.79 -10.38 -37.34
CA ILE A 110 40.66 -11.60 -36.52
C ILE A 110 41.10 -11.35 -35.08
N GLU A 111 42.20 -10.63 -34.85
CA GLU A 111 42.71 -10.32 -33.51
C GLU A 111 41.76 -9.39 -32.73
N ASP A 112 41.35 -8.27 -33.34
CA ASP A 112 40.37 -7.30 -32.82
C ASP A 112 39.04 -8.02 -32.49
N THR A 113 38.51 -8.84 -33.40
CA THR A 113 37.28 -9.64 -33.18
C THR A 113 37.48 -10.67 -32.08
N SER A 114 38.67 -11.27 -31.98
CA SER A 114 38.98 -12.21 -30.89
C SER A 114 39.05 -11.50 -29.53
N SER A 115 39.51 -10.25 -29.47
CA SER A 115 39.47 -9.46 -28.23
C SER A 115 38.04 -9.14 -27.85
N ALA A 116 37.28 -8.52 -28.76
CA ALA A 116 35.87 -8.18 -28.53
C ALA A 116 35.05 -9.40 -28.07
N ARG A 117 35.32 -10.59 -28.64
CA ARG A 117 34.74 -11.84 -28.15
C ARG A 117 35.17 -12.19 -26.71
N ARG A 118 36.46 -12.14 -26.37
CA ARG A 118 36.92 -12.40 -24.98
C ARG A 118 36.29 -11.43 -23.99
N ASP A 119 36.16 -10.16 -24.37
CA ASP A 119 35.56 -9.12 -23.56
C ASP A 119 34.05 -9.36 -23.33
N LEU A 120 33.33 -9.78 -24.37
CA LEU A 120 31.93 -10.22 -24.28
C LEU A 120 31.77 -11.51 -23.46
N ASP A 121 32.58 -12.54 -23.70
CA ASP A 121 32.60 -13.79 -22.92
C ASP A 121 32.88 -13.50 -21.42
N ALA A 122 33.68 -12.47 -21.12
CA ALA A 122 33.96 -12.00 -19.75
C ALA A 122 32.88 -11.06 -19.16
N GLN A 123 32.02 -10.44 -19.98
CA GLN A 123 30.83 -9.73 -19.52
C GLN A 123 29.68 -10.70 -19.22
N VAL A 124 29.45 -11.68 -20.10
CA VAL A 124 28.45 -12.74 -19.92
C VAL A 124 28.68 -13.49 -18.61
N ARG A 125 29.92 -13.86 -18.28
CA ARG A 125 30.26 -14.50 -16.99
C ARG A 125 29.91 -13.62 -15.79
N ARG A 126 30.30 -12.34 -15.80
CA ARG A 126 29.96 -11.40 -14.71
C ARG A 126 28.46 -11.25 -14.51
N LEU A 127 27.69 -11.14 -15.60
CA LEU A 127 26.24 -11.08 -15.54
C LEU A 127 25.59 -12.40 -15.08
N GLN A 128 26.23 -13.55 -15.32
CA GLN A 128 25.81 -14.85 -14.77
C GLN A 128 26.11 -14.93 -13.26
N ASP A 129 27.31 -14.56 -12.82
CA ASP A 129 27.71 -14.51 -11.41
C ASP A 129 26.79 -13.55 -10.62
N GLU A 130 26.48 -12.38 -11.18
CA GLU A 130 25.53 -11.42 -10.61
C GLU A 130 24.09 -11.99 -10.55
N LEU A 131 23.62 -12.64 -11.63
CA LEU A 131 22.28 -13.24 -11.67
C LEU A 131 22.10 -14.34 -10.63
N ASP A 132 23.09 -15.23 -10.47
CA ASP A 132 23.01 -16.34 -9.51
C ASP A 132 23.16 -15.86 -8.05
N GLU A 133 23.93 -14.80 -7.80
CA GLU A 133 23.97 -14.14 -6.49
C GLU A 133 22.64 -13.42 -6.15
N GLN A 134 21.96 -12.81 -7.13
CA GLN A 134 20.62 -12.24 -6.91
C GLN A 134 19.56 -13.34 -6.71
N ARG A 135 19.64 -14.46 -7.44
CA ARG A 135 18.79 -15.64 -7.22
C ARG A 135 18.98 -16.20 -5.81
N ARG A 136 20.22 -16.35 -5.35
CA ARG A 136 20.54 -16.80 -3.99
C ARG A 136 19.94 -15.90 -2.93
N LYS A 137 20.10 -14.57 -3.06
CA LYS A 137 19.47 -13.57 -2.18
C LYS A 137 17.94 -13.64 -2.19
N TYR A 138 17.33 -13.83 -3.36
CA TYR A 138 15.88 -14.00 -3.48
C TYR A 138 15.40 -15.29 -2.79
N GLU A 139 16.09 -16.42 -2.99
CA GLU A 139 15.76 -17.66 -2.28
C GLU A 139 15.93 -17.54 -0.76
N GLU A 140 17.01 -16.94 -0.28
CA GLU A 140 17.25 -16.69 1.15
C GLU A 140 16.12 -15.82 1.74
N ALA A 141 15.70 -14.76 1.05
CA ALA A 141 14.57 -13.91 1.45
C ALA A 141 13.22 -14.64 1.42
N VAL A 142 12.96 -15.51 0.42
CA VAL A 142 11.74 -16.32 0.35
C VAL A 142 11.68 -17.36 1.48
N ARG A 143 12.81 -18.01 1.79
CA ARG A 143 12.92 -18.96 2.92
C ARG A 143 12.71 -18.26 4.27
N ALA A 144 13.33 -17.09 4.47
CA ALA A 144 13.11 -16.26 5.66
C ALA A 144 11.62 -15.88 5.82
N ARG A 145 10.99 -15.41 4.73
CA ARG A 145 9.55 -15.08 4.70
C ARG A 145 8.64 -16.29 4.96
N SER A 146 9.04 -17.51 4.60
CA SER A 146 8.31 -18.74 4.98
C SER A 146 8.39 -18.98 6.48
N GLY A 147 9.61 -19.00 7.04
CA GLY A 147 9.81 -19.21 8.47
C GLY A 147 9.19 -18.11 9.35
N ASP A 148 9.14 -16.86 8.87
CA ASP A 148 8.42 -15.78 9.57
C ASP A 148 6.90 -15.92 9.46
N ARG A 149 6.38 -16.47 8.36
CA ARG A 149 4.96 -16.82 8.24
C ARG A 149 4.58 -17.96 9.19
N GLU A 150 5.39 -19.01 9.25
CA GLU A 150 5.20 -20.16 10.16
C GLU A 150 5.15 -19.68 11.63
N LYS A 151 6.06 -18.77 12.04
CA LYS A 151 6.01 -18.13 13.37
C LYS A 151 4.74 -17.30 13.60
N ILE A 152 4.23 -16.61 12.58
CA ILE A 152 2.97 -15.84 12.69
C ILE A 152 1.80 -16.80 12.89
N ASP A 153 1.74 -17.89 12.12
CA ASP A 153 0.67 -18.90 12.23
C ASP A 153 0.72 -19.59 13.62
N ASP A 154 1.91 -19.92 14.15
CA ASP A 154 2.11 -20.43 15.52
C ASP A 154 1.66 -19.42 16.60
N LEU A 155 2.00 -18.14 16.44
CA LEU A 155 1.63 -17.08 17.38
C LEU A 155 0.13 -16.79 17.37
N LEU A 156 -0.54 -16.91 16.22
CA LEU A 156 -1.99 -16.79 16.10
C LEU A 156 -2.71 -17.94 16.83
N VAL A 157 -2.19 -19.17 16.75
CA VAL A 157 -2.72 -20.31 17.53
C VAL A 157 -2.52 -20.08 19.04
N GLN A 158 -1.35 -19.62 19.47
CA GLN A 158 -1.10 -19.29 20.88
C GLN A 158 -2.02 -18.18 21.39
N LEU A 159 -2.23 -17.12 20.60
CA LEU A 159 -3.12 -16.01 20.92
C LEU A 159 -4.58 -16.48 21.04
N SER A 160 -5.08 -17.26 20.08
CA SER A 160 -6.43 -17.83 20.12
C SER A 160 -6.64 -18.74 21.34
N ASN A 161 -5.63 -19.50 21.75
CA ASN A 161 -5.69 -20.33 22.96
C ASN A 161 -5.81 -19.45 24.21
N LEU A 162 -4.96 -18.43 24.35
CA LEU A 162 -4.97 -17.49 25.48
C LEU A 162 -6.28 -16.67 25.55
N GLU A 163 -6.86 -16.27 24.41
CA GLU A 163 -8.17 -15.62 24.36
C GLU A 163 -9.30 -16.55 24.85
N SER A 164 -9.22 -17.85 24.53
CA SER A 164 -10.16 -18.86 25.01
C SER A 164 -10.03 -19.07 26.53
N GLU A 165 -8.79 -19.14 27.06
CA GLU A 165 -8.52 -19.26 28.50
C GLU A 165 -9.00 -18.01 29.26
N LEU A 166 -8.69 -16.81 28.76
CA LEU A 166 -9.19 -15.56 29.32
C LEU A 166 -10.72 -15.50 29.33
N SER A 167 -11.38 -16.03 28.31
CA SER A 167 -12.85 -16.10 28.24
C SER A 167 -13.44 -17.07 29.26
N LEU A 168 -12.81 -18.24 29.44
CA LEU A 168 -13.19 -19.22 30.47
C LEU A 168 -12.95 -18.67 31.89
N LEU A 169 -11.82 -18.00 32.13
CA LEU A 169 -11.49 -17.37 33.42
C LEU A 169 -12.44 -16.22 33.76
N LYS A 170 -12.75 -15.33 32.81
CA LYS A 170 -13.79 -14.28 32.99
C LYS A 170 -15.14 -14.89 33.38
N ARG A 171 -15.56 -15.97 32.72
CA ARG A 171 -16.81 -16.68 33.06
C ARG A 171 -16.74 -17.33 34.46
N ARG A 172 -15.60 -17.89 34.86
CA ARG A 172 -15.45 -18.47 36.21
C ARG A 172 -15.44 -17.39 37.30
N ILE A 173 -14.84 -16.23 37.05
CA ILE A 173 -14.89 -15.08 37.97
C ILE A 173 -16.33 -14.63 38.17
N ALA A 174 -17.09 -14.39 37.09
CA ALA A 174 -18.48 -13.94 37.18
C ALA A 174 -19.37 -14.91 38.00
N LEU A 175 -19.19 -16.23 37.83
CA LEU A 175 -19.90 -17.24 38.64
C LEU A 175 -19.50 -17.18 40.12
N LEU A 176 -18.21 -17.01 40.43
CA LEU A 176 -17.73 -16.85 41.81
C LEU A 176 -18.21 -15.55 42.46
N GLU A 177 -18.35 -14.47 41.69
CA GLU A 177 -18.92 -13.20 42.15
C GLU A 177 -20.42 -13.31 42.41
N GLU A 178 -21.17 -14.08 41.62
CA GLU A 178 -22.58 -14.41 41.89
C GLU A 178 -22.73 -15.28 43.16
N GLU A 179 -21.91 -16.34 43.30
CA GLU A 179 -21.85 -17.19 44.50
C GLU A 179 -21.54 -16.35 45.76
N LEU A 180 -20.52 -15.48 45.71
CA LEU A 180 -20.20 -14.54 46.81
C LEU A 180 -21.32 -13.52 47.06
N GLY A 181 -21.98 -13.03 46.01
CA GLY A 181 -23.11 -12.12 46.10
C GLY A 181 -24.32 -12.76 46.80
N ARG A 182 -24.59 -14.04 46.52
CA ARG A 182 -25.60 -14.84 47.20
C ARG A 182 -25.24 -15.06 48.67
N LEU A 183 -24.03 -15.54 48.96
CA LEU A 183 -23.57 -15.81 50.33
C LEU A 183 -23.56 -14.54 51.20
N ARG A 184 -23.23 -13.37 50.64
CA ARG A 184 -23.32 -12.08 51.34
C ARG A 184 -24.77 -11.71 51.70
N LYS A 185 -25.74 -11.90 50.79
CA LYS A 185 -27.16 -11.67 51.06
C LYS A 185 -27.69 -12.63 52.14
N GLU A 186 -27.29 -13.89 52.09
CA GLU A 186 -27.70 -14.92 53.04
C GLU A 186 -27.13 -14.65 54.45
N ASN A 187 -25.85 -14.30 54.55
CA ASN A 187 -25.21 -13.89 55.80
C ASN A 187 -25.86 -12.61 56.37
N SER A 188 -26.14 -11.60 55.53
CA SER A 188 -26.85 -10.38 55.96
C SER A 188 -28.25 -10.69 56.50
N ARG A 189 -29.02 -11.57 55.85
CA ARG A 189 -30.32 -12.03 56.37
C ARG A 189 -30.18 -12.69 57.74
N LEU A 190 -29.24 -13.63 57.88
CA LEU A 190 -28.99 -14.34 59.14
C LEU A 190 -28.54 -13.40 60.27
N GLN A 191 -27.79 -12.34 59.96
CA GLN A 191 -27.43 -11.29 60.93
C GLN A 191 -28.65 -10.49 61.39
N SER A 192 -29.54 -10.07 60.49
CA SER A 192 -30.79 -9.39 60.86
C SER A 192 -31.75 -10.30 61.65
N GLU A 193 -31.83 -11.58 61.28
CA GLU A 193 -32.62 -12.60 61.98
C GLU A 193 -32.07 -12.86 63.40
N LEU A 194 -30.74 -12.94 63.56
CA LEU A 194 -30.07 -13.01 64.87
C LEU A 194 -30.27 -11.74 65.72
N GLN A 195 -30.24 -10.55 65.11
CA GLN A 195 -30.54 -9.30 65.83
C GLN A 195 -32.00 -9.25 66.31
N ARG A 196 -32.95 -9.70 65.47
CA ARG A 196 -34.37 -9.77 65.84
C ARG A 196 -34.59 -10.71 67.04
N VAL A 197 -34.03 -11.92 66.99
CA VAL A 197 -34.14 -12.91 68.07
C VAL A 197 -33.44 -12.45 69.36
N ARG A 198 -32.37 -11.65 69.28
CA ARG A 198 -31.77 -11.00 70.45
C ARG A 198 -32.69 -9.96 71.06
N ALA A 199 -33.28 -9.07 70.27
CA ALA A 199 -34.24 -8.08 70.76
C ALA A 199 -35.51 -8.73 71.35
N GLU A 200 -36.00 -9.82 70.75
CA GLU A 200 -37.08 -10.66 71.29
C GLU A 200 -36.69 -11.24 72.66
N LEU A 201 -35.49 -11.82 72.80
CA LEU A 201 -34.98 -12.35 74.06
C LEU A 201 -34.82 -11.25 75.12
N ASP A 202 -34.21 -10.12 74.78
CA ASP A 202 -33.99 -8.99 75.69
C ASP A 202 -35.34 -8.47 76.21
N GLN A 203 -36.34 -8.31 75.34
CA GLN A 203 -37.70 -7.93 75.73
C GLN A 203 -38.35 -8.96 76.66
N GLU A 204 -38.22 -10.27 76.40
CA GLU A 204 -38.75 -11.28 77.31
C GLU A 204 -38.01 -11.33 78.66
N THR A 205 -36.73 -10.93 78.72
CA THR A 205 -36.06 -10.76 80.02
C THR A 205 -36.60 -9.57 80.80
N LEU A 206 -36.96 -8.46 80.13
CA LEU A 206 -37.65 -7.32 80.74
C LEU A 206 -39.04 -7.72 81.23
N ASN A 207 -39.86 -8.34 80.37
CA ASN A 207 -41.19 -8.86 80.72
C ASN A 207 -41.12 -9.75 81.98
N ARG A 208 -40.13 -10.67 82.03
CA ARG A 208 -39.94 -11.56 83.19
C ARG A 208 -39.59 -10.78 84.46
N ILE A 209 -38.73 -9.75 84.37
CA ILE A 209 -38.38 -8.90 85.51
C ILE A 209 -39.62 -8.13 86.00
N ASP A 210 -40.42 -7.56 85.09
CA ASP A 210 -41.64 -6.84 85.45
C ASP A 210 -42.69 -7.73 86.12
N TYR A 211 -42.88 -8.96 85.63
CA TYR A 211 -43.75 -9.94 86.29
C TYR A 211 -43.19 -10.39 87.66
N GLN A 212 -41.86 -10.53 87.81
CA GLN A 212 -41.24 -10.83 89.10
C GLN A 212 -41.43 -9.67 90.09
N ASN A 213 -41.33 -8.42 89.64
CA ASN A 213 -41.60 -7.22 90.45
C ASN A 213 -43.08 -7.15 90.87
N GLN A 214 -44.01 -7.38 89.95
CA GLN A 214 -45.46 -7.41 90.26
C GLN A 214 -45.80 -8.47 91.30
N VAL A 215 -45.24 -9.68 91.18
CA VAL A 215 -45.41 -10.75 92.17
C VAL A 215 -44.84 -10.35 93.53
N GLN A 216 -43.69 -9.67 93.57
CA GLN A 216 -43.10 -9.17 94.83
C GLN A 216 -43.99 -8.12 95.49
N THR A 217 -44.51 -7.13 94.74
CA THR A 217 -45.43 -6.12 95.27
C THR A 217 -46.72 -6.76 95.81
N LEU A 218 -47.32 -7.71 95.08
CA LEU A 218 -48.53 -8.41 95.54
C LEU A 218 -48.28 -9.25 96.81
N LEU A 219 -47.09 -9.83 96.98
CA LEU A 219 -46.70 -10.51 98.22
C LEU A 219 -46.56 -9.54 99.39
N GLU A 220 -45.96 -8.36 99.16
CA GLU A 220 -45.83 -7.30 100.16
C GLU A 220 -47.19 -6.71 100.57
N GLU A 221 -48.12 -6.54 99.62
CA GLU A 221 -49.52 -6.16 99.89
C GLU A 221 -50.26 -7.21 100.72
N ILE A 222 -50.13 -8.50 100.39
CA ILE A 222 -50.74 -9.61 101.15
C ILE A 222 -50.21 -9.62 102.59
N ASP A 223 -48.91 -9.45 102.79
CA ASP A 223 -48.31 -9.42 104.13
C ASP A 223 -48.63 -8.13 104.90
N PHE A 224 -48.81 -6.99 104.23
CA PHE A 224 -49.34 -5.78 104.84
C PHE A 224 -50.78 -5.96 105.32
N ILE A 225 -51.67 -6.48 104.46
CA ILE A 225 -53.08 -6.74 104.79
C ILE A 225 -53.19 -7.73 105.95
N ARG A 226 -52.37 -8.80 105.97
CA ARG A 226 -52.30 -9.74 107.10
C ARG A 226 -51.93 -9.05 108.40
N ARG A 227 -50.87 -8.23 108.41
CA ARG A 227 -50.45 -7.47 109.61
C ARG A 227 -51.50 -6.48 110.07
N SER A 228 -52.24 -5.87 109.14
CA SER A 228 -53.37 -4.98 109.43
C SER A 228 -54.49 -5.73 110.14
N HIS A 229 -54.98 -6.84 109.56
CA HIS A 229 -56.02 -7.66 110.18
C HIS A 229 -55.56 -8.28 111.52
N ASP A 230 -54.32 -8.76 111.62
CA ASP A 230 -53.75 -9.27 112.87
C ASP A 230 -53.65 -8.21 113.96
N GLN A 231 -53.62 -6.91 113.61
CA GLN A 231 -53.63 -5.82 114.58
C GLN A 231 -55.08 -5.44 114.94
N GLU A 232 -55.93 -5.26 113.93
CA GLU A 232 -57.36 -4.98 114.08
C GLU A 232 -58.07 -6.04 114.93
N ILE A 233 -57.73 -7.33 114.77
CA ILE A 233 -58.24 -8.43 115.60
C ILE A 233 -57.79 -8.28 117.07
N LYS A 234 -56.56 -7.84 117.35
CA LYS A 234 -56.09 -7.60 118.72
C LYS A 234 -56.80 -6.41 119.35
N ASP A 235 -56.99 -5.35 118.59
CA ASP A 235 -57.64 -4.13 119.09
C ASP A 235 -59.15 -4.38 119.33
N LEU A 236 -59.83 -5.13 118.46
CA LEU A 236 -61.19 -5.62 118.70
C LEU A 236 -61.28 -6.55 119.91
N GLN A 237 -60.31 -7.46 120.12
CA GLN A 237 -60.23 -8.29 121.33
C GLN A 237 -60.01 -7.45 122.59
N ALA A 238 -59.17 -6.40 122.52
CA ALA A 238 -58.91 -5.49 123.63
C ALA A 238 -60.11 -4.59 123.96
N MET A 239 -60.90 -4.18 122.96
CA MET A 239 -62.17 -3.48 123.14
C MET A 239 -63.23 -4.40 123.76
N ALA A 240 -63.40 -5.61 123.25
CA ALA A 240 -64.33 -6.60 123.81
C ALA A 240 -64.00 -6.95 125.28
N ALA A 241 -62.72 -6.93 125.66
CA ALA A 241 -62.28 -7.13 127.05
C ALA A 241 -62.57 -5.94 128.00
N ARG A 242 -63.03 -4.79 127.49
CA ARG A 242 -63.35 -3.58 128.28
C ARG A 242 -64.85 -3.32 128.47
N ASP A 243 -65.73 -4.04 127.78
CA ASP A 243 -67.14 -3.66 127.66
C ASP A 243 -68.04 -4.22 128.79
N THR A 244 -67.74 -3.87 130.05
CA THR A 244 -68.46 -4.35 131.25
C THR A 244 -68.85 -3.26 132.26
N THR A 245 -69.21 -2.05 131.80
CA THR A 245 -69.76 -0.99 132.69
C THR A 245 -70.93 -0.21 132.09
N SER A 246 -71.88 0.20 132.94
CA SER A 246 -73.14 0.82 132.48
C SER A 246 -73.00 2.26 131.96
N GLU A 247 -71.87 2.93 132.19
CA GLU A 247 -71.60 4.29 131.66
C GLU A 247 -71.37 4.27 130.13
N ASN A 248 -70.97 3.11 129.58
CA ASN A 248 -70.72 2.92 128.15
C ASN A 248 -71.93 3.27 127.28
N ARG A 249 -73.17 3.28 127.81
CA ARG A 249 -74.40 3.55 127.03
C ARG A 249 -74.63 5.00 126.63
N GLU A 250 -73.97 5.96 127.27
CA GLU A 250 -73.97 7.37 126.82
C GLU A 250 -72.68 7.72 126.08
N PHE A 251 -71.56 7.11 126.47
CA PHE A 251 -70.33 7.11 125.69
C PHE A 251 -70.60 6.61 124.26
N PHE A 252 -71.11 5.37 124.09
CA PHE A 252 -71.50 4.82 122.78
C PHE A 252 -72.58 5.64 122.05
N ARG A 253 -73.45 6.40 122.73
CA ARG A 253 -74.38 7.28 121.99
C ARG A 253 -73.67 8.48 121.36
N ASN A 254 -72.67 9.04 122.05
CA ASN A 254 -71.84 10.11 121.50
C ASN A 254 -70.79 9.58 120.52
N GLU A 255 -70.18 8.41 120.78
CA GLU A 255 -69.25 7.73 119.88
C GLU A 255 -69.93 7.29 118.59
N LEU A 256 -71.10 6.64 118.66
CA LEU A 256 -71.83 6.20 117.45
C LEU A 256 -72.39 7.42 116.69
N ALA A 257 -72.73 8.52 117.37
CA ALA A 257 -73.02 9.80 116.72
C ALA A 257 -71.78 10.50 116.13
N SER A 258 -70.58 10.29 116.69
CA SER A 258 -69.31 10.70 116.06
C SER A 258 -69.02 9.81 114.88
N ALA A 259 -68.93 8.49 115.05
CA ALA A 259 -68.71 7.51 113.98
C ALA A 259 -69.69 7.67 112.81
N ILE A 260 -70.99 8.00 113.01
CA ILE A 260 -71.89 8.33 111.89
C ILE A 260 -71.51 9.62 111.17
N ARG A 261 -71.02 10.63 111.90
CA ARG A 261 -70.50 11.88 111.35
C ARG A 261 -69.15 11.68 110.66
N ASP A 262 -68.30 10.83 111.21
CA ASP A 262 -66.96 10.52 110.74
C ASP A 262 -67.02 9.59 109.53
N ILE A 263 -67.88 8.57 109.51
CA ILE A 263 -68.24 7.77 108.31
C ILE A 263 -68.84 8.68 107.21
N ARG A 264 -69.62 9.71 107.56
CA ARG A 264 -70.07 10.71 106.56
C ARG A 264 -68.91 11.55 106.05
N ASN A 265 -68.05 12.07 106.94
CA ASN A 265 -66.86 12.83 106.57
C ASN A 265 -65.90 12.00 105.71
N GLU A 266 -65.74 10.71 106.00
CA GLU A 266 -64.94 9.76 105.23
C GLU A 266 -65.62 9.40 103.90
N TYR A 267 -66.94 9.23 103.85
CA TYR A 267 -67.66 9.01 102.60
C TYR A 267 -67.58 10.24 101.69
N ASP A 268 -67.77 11.44 102.22
CA ASP A 268 -67.62 12.70 101.48
C ASP A 268 -66.15 12.96 101.11
N SER A 269 -65.19 12.56 101.94
CA SER A 269 -63.75 12.59 101.64
C SER A 269 -63.38 11.60 100.54
N LEU A 270 -63.86 10.36 100.60
CA LEU A 270 -63.65 9.31 99.60
C LEU A 270 -64.34 9.67 98.28
N ASN A 271 -65.54 10.25 98.32
CA ASN A 271 -66.24 10.71 97.12
C ASN A 271 -65.53 11.93 96.49
N ASN A 272 -64.96 12.84 97.29
CA ASN A 272 -64.12 13.92 96.78
C ASN A 272 -62.76 13.42 96.27
N LYS A 273 -62.13 12.42 96.91
CA LYS A 273 -60.93 11.74 96.40
C LYS A 273 -61.22 11.06 95.08
N ASN A 274 -62.19 10.14 95.03
CA ASN A 274 -62.64 9.50 93.79
C ASN A 274 -62.94 10.52 92.68
N ARG A 275 -63.57 11.66 92.98
CA ARG A 275 -63.78 12.74 92.01
C ARG A 275 -62.48 13.41 91.57
N GLN A 276 -61.55 13.70 92.47
CA GLN A 276 -60.23 14.27 92.15
C GLN A 276 -59.33 13.27 91.40
N ASP A 277 -59.41 11.98 91.72
CA ASP A 277 -58.70 10.88 91.09
C ASP A 277 -59.25 10.65 89.67
N ILE A 278 -60.57 10.65 89.49
CA ILE A 278 -61.22 10.61 88.18
C ILE A 278 -60.88 11.87 87.37
N GLU A 279 -60.96 13.07 87.95
CA GLU A 279 -60.61 14.32 87.26
C GLU A 279 -59.13 14.37 86.86
N SER A 280 -58.22 13.93 87.73
CA SER A 280 -56.78 13.92 87.46
C SER A 280 -56.38 12.82 86.48
N TRP A 281 -57.02 11.64 86.54
CA TRP A 281 -56.89 10.58 85.55
C TRP A 281 -57.37 11.03 84.18
N TYR A 282 -58.54 11.68 84.07
CA TYR A 282 -59.01 12.24 82.81
C TYR A 282 -58.05 13.34 82.28
N LYS A 283 -57.57 14.25 83.14
CA LYS A 283 -56.60 15.28 82.76
C LYS A 283 -55.27 14.65 82.26
N LEU A 284 -54.75 13.65 82.97
CA LEU A 284 -53.57 12.88 82.55
C LEU A 284 -53.80 12.15 81.22
N LYS A 285 -54.94 11.47 81.03
CA LYS A 285 -55.21 10.73 79.80
C LYS A 285 -55.41 11.65 78.59
N VAL A 286 -56.03 12.82 78.78
CA VAL A 286 -56.08 13.87 77.76
C VAL A 286 -54.68 14.39 77.44
N GLN A 287 -53.88 14.73 78.44
CA GLN A 287 -52.50 15.21 78.25
C GLN A 287 -51.59 14.15 77.59
N GLU A 288 -51.79 12.87 77.89
CA GLU A 288 -51.11 11.74 77.24
C GLU A 288 -51.50 11.65 75.75
N ILE A 289 -52.79 11.74 75.44
CA ILE A 289 -53.28 11.74 74.05
C ILE A 289 -52.77 12.97 73.29
N GLU A 290 -52.77 14.16 73.90
CA GLU A 290 -52.23 15.39 73.30
C GLU A 290 -50.71 15.29 73.04
N THR A 291 -49.93 14.79 74.01
CA THR A 291 -48.48 14.65 73.86
C THR A 291 -48.09 13.51 72.91
N GLN A 292 -48.85 12.41 72.88
CA GLN A 292 -48.70 11.34 71.88
C GLN A 292 -49.02 11.84 70.47
N SER A 293 -50.12 12.57 70.31
CA SER A 293 -50.50 13.23 69.05
C SER A 293 -49.46 14.24 68.59
N ALA A 294 -48.93 15.07 69.50
CA ALA A 294 -47.88 16.03 69.19
C ALA A 294 -46.59 15.35 68.72
N ARG A 295 -46.15 14.28 69.41
CA ARG A 295 -44.99 13.46 69.00
C ARG A 295 -45.20 12.83 67.62
N GLN A 296 -46.36 12.21 67.39
CA GLN A 296 -46.66 11.54 66.13
C GLN A 296 -46.78 12.52 64.95
N ASN A 297 -47.29 13.74 65.19
CA ASN A 297 -47.28 14.82 64.21
C ASN A 297 -45.87 15.34 63.90
N MET A 298 -44.99 15.49 64.91
CA MET A 298 -43.58 15.84 64.70
C MET A 298 -42.84 14.78 63.88
N GLU A 299 -43.02 13.50 64.22
CA GLU A 299 -42.40 12.38 63.48
C GLU A 299 -42.87 12.33 62.03
N GLN A 300 -44.18 12.47 61.78
CA GLN A 300 -44.70 12.61 60.43
C GLN A 300 -44.15 13.84 59.69
N GLY A 301 -43.84 14.93 60.41
CA GLY A 301 -43.15 16.10 59.87
C GLY A 301 -41.77 15.74 59.33
N TYR A 302 -40.92 15.15 60.16
CA TYR A 302 -39.59 14.68 59.77
C TYR A 302 -39.65 13.68 58.59
N GLN A 303 -40.57 12.71 58.62
CA GLN A 303 -40.75 11.76 57.52
C GLN A 303 -41.19 12.44 56.22
N LYS A 304 -42.08 13.46 56.29
CA LYS A 304 -42.52 14.24 55.11
C LYS A 304 -41.39 15.10 54.54
N ASP A 305 -40.56 15.70 55.37
CA ASP A 305 -39.47 16.58 54.92
C ASP A 305 -38.26 15.78 54.41
N GLU A 306 -37.95 14.62 55.00
CA GLU A 306 -36.98 13.69 54.41
C GLU A 306 -37.46 13.15 53.06
N LEU A 307 -38.75 12.83 52.94
CA LEU A 307 -39.35 12.43 51.66
C LEU A 307 -39.29 13.55 50.60
N LYS A 308 -39.41 14.83 50.99
CA LYS A 308 -39.16 15.97 50.09
C LYS A 308 -37.69 16.02 49.66
N ARG A 309 -36.75 15.89 50.62
CA ARG A 309 -35.29 15.92 50.37
C ARG A 309 -34.87 14.84 49.36
N LEU A 310 -35.31 13.60 49.58
CA LEU A 310 -35.05 12.47 48.69
C LEU A 310 -35.68 12.68 47.30
N ARG A 311 -36.91 13.23 47.22
CA ARG A 311 -37.54 13.57 45.93
C ARG A 311 -36.79 14.66 45.16
N GLN A 312 -36.27 15.68 45.85
CA GLN A 312 -35.45 16.71 45.22
C GLN A 312 -34.15 16.11 44.67
N GLN A 313 -33.41 15.35 45.48
CA GLN A 313 -32.18 14.67 45.05
C GLN A 313 -32.42 13.74 43.84
N LEU A 314 -33.53 12.99 43.83
CA LEU A 314 -33.91 12.12 42.71
C LEU A 314 -34.23 12.94 41.44
N THR A 315 -34.77 14.14 41.60
CA THR A 315 -35.05 15.08 40.49
C THR A 315 -33.74 15.69 39.96
N ASP A 316 -32.85 16.14 40.84
CA ASP A 316 -31.52 16.68 40.49
C ASP A 316 -30.65 15.64 39.78
N LEU A 317 -30.71 14.37 40.22
CA LEU A 317 -30.01 13.25 39.58
C LEU A 317 -30.60 12.90 38.21
N ARG A 318 -31.92 12.99 38.03
CA ARG A 318 -32.55 12.84 36.70
C ARG A 318 -32.18 13.97 35.74
N GLY A 319 -32.08 15.21 36.23
CA GLY A 319 -31.58 16.33 35.43
C GLY A 319 -30.16 16.06 34.93
N LYS A 320 -29.24 15.74 35.85
CA LYS A 320 -27.84 15.39 35.53
C LYS A 320 -27.71 14.20 34.57
N LEU A 321 -28.60 13.21 34.67
CA LEU A 321 -28.65 12.09 33.73
C LEU A 321 -29.00 12.58 32.32
N GLY A 322 -30.05 13.39 32.17
CA GLY A 322 -30.44 13.98 30.89
C GLY A 322 -29.37 14.91 30.29
N ASP A 323 -28.67 15.69 31.13
CA ASP A 323 -27.54 16.53 30.70
C ASP A 323 -26.38 15.68 30.13
N LEU A 324 -26.09 14.54 30.76
CA LEU A 324 -25.05 13.60 30.31
C LEU A 324 -25.48 12.83 29.05
N GLU A 325 -26.73 12.38 28.97
CA GLU A 325 -27.31 11.74 27.78
C GLU A 325 -27.28 12.70 26.57
N GLY A 326 -27.70 13.95 26.76
CA GLY A 326 -27.63 14.99 25.73
C GLY A 326 -26.20 15.32 25.30
N ARG A 327 -25.25 15.36 26.23
CA ARG A 327 -23.82 15.52 25.91
C ARG A 327 -23.27 14.33 25.13
N ASN A 328 -23.69 13.10 25.47
CA ASN A 328 -23.24 11.89 24.79
C ASN A 328 -23.78 11.85 23.34
N ALA A 329 -25.05 12.15 23.13
CA ALA A 329 -25.66 12.25 21.81
C ALA A 329 -24.98 13.33 20.92
N LEU A 330 -24.53 14.45 21.52
CA LEU A 330 -23.76 15.47 20.80
C LEU A 330 -22.38 14.95 20.36
N LEU A 331 -21.68 14.22 21.23
CA LEU A 331 -20.38 13.61 20.93
C LEU A 331 -20.51 12.51 19.87
N GLU A 332 -21.55 11.67 19.94
CA GLU A 332 -21.87 10.67 18.92
C GLU A 332 -22.12 11.32 17.55
N LYS A 333 -22.84 12.45 17.50
CA LYS A 333 -23.03 13.22 16.26
C LYS A 333 -21.72 13.81 15.72
N GLN A 334 -20.86 14.33 16.59
CA GLN A 334 -19.53 14.82 16.18
C GLN A 334 -18.64 13.68 15.64
N ILE A 335 -18.70 12.48 16.23
CA ILE A 335 -18.00 11.29 15.72
C ILE A 335 -18.55 10.88 14.33
N GLN A 336 -19.87 10.94 14.12
CA GLN A 336 -20.47 10.68 12.81
C GLN A 336 -20.04 11.70 11.75
N GLU A 337 -20.03 13.00 12.09
CA GLU A 337 -19.57 14.07 11.19
C GLU A 337 -18.07 13.93 10.84
N LEU A 338 -17.22 13.61 11.82
CA LEU A 338 -15.79 13.38 11.59
C LEU A 338 -15.53 12.13 10.74
N ASN A 339 -16.27 11.04 10.96
CA ASN A 339 -16.17 9.84 10.13
C ASN A 339 -16.63 10.10 8.69
N TYR A 340 -17.72 10.85 8.49
CA TYR A 340 -18.19 11.22 7.15
C TYR A 340 -17.15 12.05 6.40
N ASN A 341 -16.57 13.07 7.04
CA ASN A 341 -15.52 13.89 6.43
C ASN A 341 -14.27 13.05 6.08
N LEU A 342 -13.88 12.11 6.96
CA LEU A 342 -12.74 11.23 6.73
C LEU A 342 -13.00 10.23 5.58
N GLU A 343 -14.23 9.75 5.42
CA GLU A 343 -14.64 8.94 4.25
C GLU A 343 -14.64 9.77 2.95
N ASP A 344 -14.99 11.05 2.99
CA ASP A 344 -14.99 11.93 1.80
C ASP A 344 -13.55 12.30 1.39
N ASP A 345 -12.71 12.67 2.36
CA ASP A 345 -11.26 12.85 2.17
C ASP A 345 -10.61 11.58 1.57
N GLN A 346 -10.95 10.38 2.09
CA GLN A 346 -10.45 9.11 1.54
C GLN A 346 -10.82 8.92 0.07
N ARG A 347 -12.08 9.16 -0.31
CA ARG A 347 -12.52 9.09 -1.73
C ARG A 347 -11.76 10.09 -2.59
N ALA A 348 -11.57 11.31 -2.10
CA ALA A 348 -10.82 12.34 -2.82
C ALA A 348 -9.33 11.97 -3.04
N TYR A 349 -8.69 11.32 -2.05
CA TYR A 349 -7.33 10.78 -2.20
C TYR A 349 -7.27 9.58 -3.14
N GLU A 350 -8.26 8.68 -3.12
CA GLU A 350 -8.35 7.56 -4.06
C GLU A 350 -8.54 8.04 -5.50
N ASP A 351 -9.44 8.99 -5.76
CA ASP A 351 -9.63 9.60 -7.09
C ASP A 351 -8.38 10.34 -7.57
N ALA A 352 -7.69 11.06 -6.68
CA ALA A 352 -6.41 11.71 -7.00
C ALA A 352 -5.31 10.69 -7.34
N LEU A 353 -5.25 9.56 -6.62
CA LEU A 353 -4.31 8.46 -6.90
C LEU A 353 -4.64 7.79 -8.25
N ASN A 354 -5.91 7.47 -8.50
CA ASN A 354 -6.40 6.90 -9.76
C ASN A 354 -6.08 7.82 -10.96
N ALA A 355 -6.25 9.14 -10.81
CA ALA A 355 -5.88 10.11 -11.83
C ALA A 355 -4.35 10.15 -12.08
N LYS A 356 -3.52 9.96 -11.05
CA LYS A 356 -2.06 9.89 -11.18
C LYS A 356 -1.60 8.57 -11.79
N GLU A 357 -2.23 7.44 -11.45
CA GLU A 357 -1.99 6.17 -12.13
C GLU A 357 -2.35 6.26 -13.62
N ALA A 358 -3.50 6.86 -13.97
CA ALA A 358 -3.91 7.05 -15.36
C ALA A 358 -2.91 7.95 -16.12
N GLN A 359 -2.36 8.98 -15.47
CA GLN A 359 -1.28 9.79 -16.04
C GLN A 359 0.01 8.96 -16.25
N ILE A 360 0.41 8.14 -15.29
CA ILE A 360 1.59 7.27 -15.40
C ILE A 360 1.42 6.20 -16.50
N ARG A 361 0.20 5.66 -16.68
CA ARG A 361 -0.11 4.72 -17.77
C ARG A 361 0.07 5.41 -19.12
N LYS A 362 -0.57 6.58 -19.34
CA LYS A 362 -0.38 7.37 -20.58
C LYS A 362 1.09 7.67 -20.88
N MET A 363 1.87 8.14 -19.91
CA MET A 363 3.30 8.40 -20.12
C MET A 363 4.09 7.13 -20.49
N ARG A 364 3.70 5.95 -19.98
CA ARG A 364 4.32 4.66 -20.37
C ARG A 364 3.90 4.24 -21.77
N ASP A 365 2.64 4.40 -22.12
CA ASP A 365 2.09 4.09 -23.45
C ASP A 365 2.74 5.00 -24.53
N GLU A 366 2.91 6.29 -24.23
CA GLU A 366 3.64 7.28 -25.03
C GLU A 366 5.14 6.91 -25.17
N CYS A 367 5.82 6.55 -24.07
CA CYS A 367 7.18 6.04 -24.13
C CYS A 367 7.31 4.74 -24.95
N GLN A 368 6.32 3.84 -24.91
CA GLN A 368 6.30 2.63 -25.72
C GLN A 368 6.11 2.94 -27.20
N ALA A 369 5.20 3.85 -27.56
CA ALA A 369 5.03 4.33 -28.93
C ALA A 369 6.33 4.92 -29.48
N LEU A 370 7.00 5.79 -28.72
CA LEU A 370 8.29 6.39 -29.11
C LEU A 370 9.42 5.35 -29.25
N MET A 371 9.42 4.28 -28.44
CA MET A 371 10.37 3.17 -28.63
C MET A 371 10.10 2.38 -29.91
N VAL A 372 8.83 2.16 -30.28
CA VAL A 372 8.46 1.50 -31.54
C VAL A 372 8.79 2.38 -32.74
N GLU A 373 8.47 3.68 -32.70
CA GLU A 373 8.85 4.64 -33.75
C GLU A 373 10.37 4.70 -33.95
N LEU A 374 11.14 4.72 -32.85
CA LEU A 374 12.60 4.73 -32.90
C LEU A 374 13.18 3.40 -33.42
N GLN A 375 12.54 2.26 -33.13
CA GLN A 375 12.91 0.97 -33.72
C GLN A 375 12.64 0.96 -35.24
N MET A 376 11.45 1.40 -35.68
CA MET A 376 11.14 1.53 -37.12
C MET A 376 12.09 2.49 -37.84
N LEU A 377 12.49 3.60 -37.19
CA LEU A 377 13.47 4.53 -37.73
C LEU A 377 14.89 3.93 -37.77
N LEU A 378 15.26 3.11 -36.78
CA LEU A 378 16.52 2.37 -36.77
C LEU A 378 16.56 1.32 -37.90
N ASP A 379 15.46 0.61 -38.14
CA ASP A 379 15.37 -0.42 -39.18
C ASP A 379 15.36 0.21 -40.58
N THR A 380 14.61 1.29 -40.81
CA THR A 380 14.70 2.06 -42.07
C THR A 380 16.07 2.72 -42.28
N LYS A 381 16.79 3.09 -41.20
CA LYS A 381 18.18 3.53 -41.31
C LYS A 381 19.12 2.37 -41.68
N GLN A 382 18.91 1.17 -41.15
CA GLN A 382 19.71 -0.02 -41.51
C GLN A 382 19.50 -0.42 -42.98
N THR A 383 18.28 -0.30 -43.51
CA THR A 383 17.99 -0.62 -44.93
C THR A 383 18.59 0.43 -45.86
N LEU A 384 18.48 1.72 -45.52
CA LEU A 384 19.15 2.81 -46.26
C LEU A 384 20.68 2.71 -46.21
N ASP A 385 21.28 2.31 -45.08
CA ASP A 385 22.72 2.01 -45.00
C ASP A 385 23.12 0.87 -45.95
N ALA A 386 22.30 -0.19 -46.05
CA ALA A 386 22.55 -1.31 -46.95
C ALA A 386 22.42 -0.91 -48.43
N GLU A 387 21.42 -0.09 -48.78
CA GLU A 387 21.30 0.51 -50.11
C GLU A 387 22.51 1.40 -50.44
N ILE A 388 22.93 2.28 -49.52
CA ILE A 388 24.11 3.13 -49.71
C ILE A 388 25.40 2.30 -49.86
N ALA A 389 25.53 1.18 -49.14
CA ALA A 389 26.66 0.26 -49.32
C ALA A 389 26.66 -0.39 -50.70
N ILE A 390 25.49 -0.79 -51.22
CA ILE A 390 25.33 -1.30 -52.60
C ILE A 390 25.67 -0.20 -53.62
N TYR A 391 25.16 1.02 -53.45
CA TYR A 391 25.43 2.13 -54.37
C TYR A 391 26.91 2.55 -54.36
N ARG A 392 27.60 2.53 -53.22
CA ARG A 392 29.07 2.71 -53.15
C ARG A 392 29.80 1.64 -53.93
N LYS A 393 29.46 0.36 -53.73
CA LYS A 393 30.06 -0.75 -54.46
C LYS A 393 29.85 -0.67 -55.99
N MET A 394 28.72 -0.07 -56.41
CA MET A 394 28.41 0.21 -57.82
C MET A 394 29.19 1.42 -58.38
N LEU A 395 29.52 2.40 -57.53
CA LEU A 395 30.33 3.59 -57.86
C LEU A 395 31.84 3.34 -57.84
N GLU A 396 32.30 2.38 -57.04
CA GLU A 396 33.72 1.96 -56.95
C GLU A 396 34.20 1.16 -58.18
N GLY A 397 33.28 0.83 -59.11
CA GLY A 397 33.60 0.32 -60.45
C GLY A 397 33.90 -1.18 -60.54
N GLU A 398 33.75 -1.93 -59.44
CA GLU A 398 34.09 -3.34 -59.38
C GLU A 398 32.93 -4.26 -59.83
N GLY A 399 32.82 -4.44 -61.15
CA GLY A 399 32.22 -5.63 -61.75
C GLY A 399 30.74 -5.53 -62.17
N ASP A 400 30.51 -5.39 -63.48
CA ASP A 400 29.21 -5.61 -64.14
C ASP A 400 28.87 -7.11 -64.21
N GLY A 401 28.69 -7.72 -63.03
CA GLY A 401 28.54 -9.16 -62.84
C GLY A 401 27.15 -9.57 -62.32
N PRO A 402 26.59 -10.72 -62.74
CA PRO A 402 25.20 -11.09 -62.46
C PRO A 402 24.86 -11.26 -60.97
N GLY A 403 25.85 -11.48 -60.10
CA GLY A 403 25.64 -11.56 -58.64
C GLY A 403 25.18 -10.26 -57.99
N LEU A 404 25.49 -9.09 -58.57
CA LEU A 404 25.13 -7.80 -57.97
C LEU A 404 23.60 -7.59 -57.96
N LYS A 405 22.91 -8.00 -59.04
CA LYS A 405 21.43 -7.97 -59.11
C LYS A 405 20.80 -8.92 -58.10
N GLN A 406 21.39 -10.09 -57.88
CA GLN A 406 20.89 -11.07 -56.92
C GLN A 406 21.02 -10.57 -55.47
N LEU A 407 22.08 -9.81 -55.15
CA LEU A 407 22.26 -9.18 -53.84
C LEU A 407 21.27 -8.03 -53.62
N VAL A 408 21.05 -7.18 -54.62
CA VAL A 408 19.98 -6.15 -54.61
C VAL A 408 18.62 -6.79 -54.38
N GLU A 409 18.29 -7.83 -55.14
CA GLU A 409 17.01 -8.53 -55.03
C GLU A 409 16.85 -9.21 -53.66
N GLN A 410 17.93 -9.73 -53.07
CA GLN A 410 17.90 -10.30 -51.72
C GLN A 410 17.63 -9.24 -50.64
N VAL A 411 18.25 -8.05 -50.73
CA VAL A 411 17.99 -6.93 -49.80
C VAL A 411 16.56 -6.39 -49.97
N VAL A 412 16.10 -6.22 -51.21
CA VAL A 412 14.72 -5.78 -51.51
C VAL A 412 13.67 -6.83 -51.09
N ARG A 413 14.00 -8.13 -51.11
CA ARG A 413 13.15 -9.17 -50.52
C ARG A 413 13.13 -9.11 -49.00
N THR A 414 14.24 -8.78 -48.33
CA THR A 414 14.23 -8.61 -46.86
C THR A 414 13.46 -7.37 -46.40
N THR A 415 13.46 -6.27 -47.17
CA THR A 415 12.63 -5.10 -46.84
C THR A 415 11.14 -5.39 -47.07
N GLY A 416 10.79 -6.04 -48.20
CA GLY A 416 9.41 -6.39 -48.55
C GLY A 416 8.74 -7.47 -47.68
N ILE A 417 9.43 -8.03 -46.67
CA ILE A 417 8.85 -9.01 -45.73
C ILE A 417 8.29 -8.33 -44.48
N ASN A 418 8.82 -7.18 -44.05
CA ASN A 418 8.40 -6.54 -42.80
C ASN A 418 7.03 -5.83 -42.92
N GLU A 419 6.64 -5.33 -44.09
CA GLU A 419 5.33 -4.65 -44.27
C GLU A 419 4.10 -5.57 -44.13
N VAL A 420 4.29 -6.89 -44.07
CA VAL A 420 3.19 -7.88 -44.09
C VAL A 420 3.02 -8.60 -42.73
N ALA A 421 3.97 -8.46 -41.79
CA ALA A 421 3.95 -9.20 -40.52
C ALA A 421 3.17 -8.50 -39.39
N ASP A 422 3.20 -7.17 -39.32
CA ASP A 422 2.78 -6.42 -38.13
C ASP A 422 1.26 -6.11 -38.00
N THR A 423 0.41 -6.75 -38.81
CA THR A 423 -1.06 -6.55 -38.71
C THR A 423 -1.78 -7.50 -37.75
N GLU A 424 -1.14 -8.57 -37.24
CA GLU A 424 -1.79 -9.53 -36.32
C GLU A 424 -1.53 -9.28 -34.82
N THR A 425 -0.58 -8.43 -34.44
CA THR A 425 -0.24 -8.14 -33.03
C THR A 425 -1.25 -7.20 -32.35
N MET A 426 -2.05 -6.44 -33.10
CA MET A 426 -3.04 -5.50 -32.52
C MET A 426 -4.33 -6.17 -32.01
N ARG A 427 -4.23 -7.38 -31.44
CA ARG A 427 -5.22 -7.83 -30.44
C ARG A 427 -4.90 -7.18 -29.10
N VAL A 428 -5.56 -6.06 -28.84
CA VAL A 428 -5.84 -5.59 -27.48
C VAL A 428 -6.30 -6.80 -26.67
N VAL A 429 -5.59 -7.11 -25.57
CA VAL A 429 -6.00 -8.17 -24.63
C VAL A 429 -7.22 -7.66 -23.85
N LYS A 430 -8.36 -7.71 -24.52
CA LYS A 430 -9.68 -7.54 -23.92
C LYS A 430 -9.86 -8.72 -22.99
N GLY A 431 -9.54 -8.49 -21.72
CA GLY A 431 -9.36 -9.53 -20.71
C GLY A 431 -10.49 -10.54 -20.68
N GLU A 432 -10.14 -11.79 -20.36
CA GLU A 432 -11.02 -12.95 -20.46
C GLU A 432 -12.42 -12.66 -19.91
N THR A 433 -13.40 -12.53 -20.81
CA THR A 433 -14.81 -12.53 -20.42
C THR A 433 -15.23 -13.97 -20.13
N SER A 434 -14.64 -14.52 -19.06
CA SER A 434 -15.33 -15.48 -18.20
C SER A 434 -16.75 -14.98 -17.99
N SER A 435 -17.73 -15.89 -18.12
CA SER A 435 -19.16 -15.58 -18.16
C SER A 435 -19.66 -15.11 -16.79
N ARG A 436 -19.32 -13.86 -16.45
CA ARG A 436 -19.59 -13.22 -15.16
C ARG A 436 -21.08 -12.96 -15.00
N GLN A 437 -21.81 -14.02 -14.63
CA GLN A 437 -23.21 -13.96 -14.24
C GLN A 437 -23.38 -12.87 -13.19
N SER A 438 -24.15 -11.85 -13.52
CA SER A 438 -24.30 -10.64 -12.70
C SER A 438 -25.34 -10.87 -11.60
N TYR A 439 -24.91 -11.48 -10.50
CA TYR A 439 -25.77 -11.67 -9.32
C TYR A 439 -26.11 -10.32 -8.69
N GLN A 440 -27.31 -9.81 -8.95
CA GLN A 440 -27.82 -8.62 -8.27
C GLN A 440 -28.04 -8.93 -6.79
N ARG A 441 -27.45 -8.12 -5.91
CA ARG A 441 -27.52 -8.27 -4.45
C ARG A 441 -28.23 -7.06 -3.86
N SER A 442 -29.18 -7.30 -2.98
CA SER A 442 -29.89 -6.26 -2.25
C SER A 442 -30.21 -6.76 -0.85
N ALA A 443 -29.89 -5.96 0.16
CA ALA A 443 -30.22 -6.21 1.56
C ALA A 443 -30.90 -4.96 2.15
N LYS A 444 -31.65 -5.12 3.24
CA LYS A 444 -32.36 -4.04 3.92
C LYS A 444 -32.45 -4.32 5.41
N GLY A 445 -31.82 -3.47 6.21
CA GLY A 445 -31.63 -3.66 7.66
C GLY A 445 -30.15 -3.52 8.03
N ASN A 446 -29.79 -4.01 9.21
CA ASN A 446 -28.44 -3.92 9.78
C ASN A 446 -27.46 -5.00 9.24
N VAL A 447 -27.89 -5.75 8.22
CA VAL A 447 -27.27 -7.00 7.78
C VAL A 447 -27.12 -6.97 6.27
N SER A 448 -25.92 -7.27 5.77
CA SER A 448 -25.54 -7.20 4.35
C SER A 448 -25.07 -8.57 3.79
N ILE A 449 -25.10 -8.72 2.46
CA ILE A 449 -24.69 -9.95 1.76
C ILE A 449 -23.32 -9.70 1.13
N LEU A 450 -22.27 -9.94 1.91
CA LEU A 450 -20.87 -9.74 1.51
C LEU A 450 -20.47 -10.70 0.39
N GLU A 451 -20.75 -12.00 0.57
CA GLU A 451 -20.51 -13.01 -0.46
C GLU A 451 -21.74 -13.87 -0.78
N ALA A 452 -21.77 -14.43 -1.99
CA ALA A 452 -22.79 -15.37 -2.42
C ALA A 452 -22.19 -16.23 -3.53
N SER A 453 -22.22 -17.55 -3.32
CA SER A 453 -21.64 -18.54 -4.21
C SER A 453 -22.31 -18.50 -5.59
N PRO A 454 -21.55 -18.47 -6.70
CA PRO A 454 -22.10 -18.58 -8.06
C PRO A 454 -22.99 -19.81 -8.28
N GLU A 455 -22.71 -20.91 -7.57
CA GLU A 455 -23.46 -22.17 -7.67
C GLU A 455 -24.65 -22.24 -6.68
N GLY A 456 -24.87 -21.18 -5.88
CA GLY A 456 -25.90 -21.12 -4.86
C GLY A 456 -25.66 -22.05 -3.66
N LYS A 457 -24.41 -22.47 -3.41
CA LYS A 457 -24.02 -23.37 -2.31
C LYS A 457 -23.96 -22.71 -0.94
N TYR A 458 -23.57 -21.44 -0.87
CA TYR A 458 -23.46 -20.66 0.36
C TYR A 458 -23.71 -19.16 0.10
N ILE A 459 -23.99 -18.42 1.18
CA ILE A 459 -23.89 -16.96 1.25
C ILE A 459 -23.10 -16.58 2.50
N VAL A 460 -22.30 -15.51 2.42
CA VAL A 460 -21.61 -14.91 3.56
C VAL A 460 -22.33 -13.62 3.90
N ILE A 461 -22.75 -13.53 5.16
CA ILE A 461 -23.58 -12.46 5.69
C ILE A 461 -22.76 -11.69 6.73
N GLU A 462 -22.79 -10.36 6.66
CA GLU A 462 -22.09 -9.47 7.59
C GLU A 462 -23.09 -8.57 8.32
N ASN A 463 -22.94 -8.43 9.64
CA ASN A 463 -23.63 -7.39 10.41
C ASN A 463 -22.85 -6.07 10.27
N THR A 464 -23.45 -5.08 9.62
CA THR A 464 -22.80 -3.79 9.36
C THR A 464 -22.95 -2.79 10.52
N HIS A 465 -23.70 -3.14 11.58
CA HIS A 465 -24.05 -2.22 12.67
C HIS A 465 -23.12 -2.36 13.89
N ARG A 466 -22.07 -1.53 13.95
CA ARG A 466 -20.95 -1.58 14.92
C ARG A 466 -21.32 -1.62 16.42
N SER A 467 -22.52 -1.23 16.81
CA SER A 467 -22.97 -1.16 18.21
C SER A 467 -24.18 -2.06 18.55
N LYS A 468 -24.63 -2.92 17.61
CA LYS A 468 -25.78 -3.80 17.84
C LYS A 468 -25.60 -5.12 17.11
N GLU A 469 -25.38 -6.19 17.86
CA GLU A 469 -25.35 -7.55 17.32
C GLU A 469 -26.77 -8.01 16.96
N GLU A 470 -27.03 -8.29 15.69
CA GLU A 470 -28.21 -9.06 15.29
C GLU A 470 -27.89 -10.55 15.30
N ASN A 471 -28.69 -11.34 16.02
CA ASN A 471 -28.47 -12.78 16.12
C ASN A 471 -28.87 -13.47 14.81
N ILE A 472 -27.86 -13.86 14.02
CA ILE A 472 -28.03 -14.53 12.71
C ILE A 472 -28.30 -16.04 12.88
N GLY A 473 -28.12 -16.61 14.07
CA GLY A 473 -28.14 -18.07 14.31
C GLY A 473 -29.46 -18.80 14.00
N GLU A 474 -30.58 -18.08 13.94
CA GLU A 474 -31.90 -18.66 13.60
C GLU A 474 -32.31 -18.45 12.13
N TRP A 475 -31.50 -17.74 11.33
CA TRP A 475 -31.86 -17.37 9.96
C TRP A 475 -31.80 -18.57 9.01
N LYS A 476 -32.80 -18.69 8.12
CA LYS A 476 -32.95 -19.85 7.21
C LYS A 476 -32.93 -19.41 5.75
N LEU A 477 -31.97 -19.94 4.99
CA LEU A 477 -31.87 -19.71 3.55
C LEU A 477 -33.08 -20.32 2.83
N LYS A 478 -33.87 -19.48 2.14
CA LYS A 478 -35.00 -19.92 1.30
C LYS A 478 -34.72 -19.66 -0.18
N ARG A 479 -34.10 -20.64 -0.85
CA ARG A 479 -33.95 -20.65 -2.31
C ARG A 479 -35.33 -20.74 -2.95
N ARG A 480 -35.70 -19.74 -3.76
CA ARG A 480 -36.70 -19.87 -4.83
C ARG A 480 -35.96 -20.08 -6.15
N ILE A 481 -36.59 -20.77 -7.09
CA ILE A 481 -36.12 -20.89 -8.47
C ILE A 481 -37.31 -20.51 -9.32
N ASP A 482 -37.29 -19.33 -9.92
CA ASP A 482 -38.39 -18.87 -10.77
C ASP A 482 -38.27 -19.58 -12.13
N GLY A 483 -39.08 -20.63 -12.34
CA GLY A 483 -39.04 -21.44 -13.56
C GLY A 483 -39.74 -22.80 -13.52
N PHE A 484 -40.08 -23.32 -12.33
CA PHE A 484 -40.89 -24.54 -12.12
C PHE A 484 -41.77 -24.40 -10.87
#